data_AF-A0A2J8RHM5-F1
#
_entry.id   AF-A0A2J8RHM5-F1
#
_cell.length_a   1.000
_cell.length_b   1.000
_cell.length_c   1.000
_cell.angle_alpha   90.00
_cell.angle_beta   90.00
_cell.angle_gamma   90.00
#
_symmetry.space_group_name_H-M   'P 1'
#
loop_
_entity.id
_entity.type
_entity.pdbx_description
1 polymer ?
#
loop_
_entity_poly.entity_id
_entity_poly.type
_entity_poly.pdbx_seq_one_letter_code
_entity_poly.pdbx_strand_id
1 'polypeptide(L)'
;MDRYSMEELIQLGQDERDRVQKKTFTKWVNKHLIKAQRHISDLYEDLRDGHNLISLLEVLSGDSLPREKGRMRFHKLQNVQIALDYLRHRQVKLVNIRNDDIADGNPKLTLGLIWTIILHFQISDIQVSGQSEDMTAKEKLLLWSQRMVEGYQGLRCDNFTSSWRDGRLFNAIIHRHKPMLIDMNKVYRQ
;
A
#
# COMPACT_ATOMS: atom_id res chain seq x y z
N MET A 1 -8.26 -16.10 -35.27
CA MET A 1 -8.41 -15.75 -33.85
C MET A 1 -7.03 -15.90 -33.26
N ASP A 2 -6.29 -14.80 -33.20
CA ASP A 2 -4.87 -14.82 -32.90
C ASP A 2 -4.65 -15.27 -31.46
N ARG A 3 -3.86 -16.33 -31.28
CA ARG A 3 -3.47 -16.82 -29.96
C ARG A 3 -2.35 -15.93 -29.45
N TYR A 4 -2.60 -15.20 -28.37
CA TYR A 4 -1.57 -14.45 -27.65
C TYR A 4 -0.37 -15.35 -27.32
N SER A 5 0.83 -14.81 -27.44
CA SER A 5 2.06 -15.47 -27.02
C SER A 5 2.11 -15.58 -25.48
N MET A 6 2.91 -16.51 -24.96
CA MET A 6 3.10 -16.64 -23.50
C MET A 6 3.69 -15.37 -22.88
N GLU A 7 4.55 -14.66 -23.61
CA GLU A 7 5.15 -13.39 -23.18
C GLU A 7 4.09 -12.29 -23.09
N GLU A 8 3.18 -12.21 -24.06
CA GLU A 8 2.05 -11.28 -24.03
C GLU A 8 1.12 -11.56 -22.86
N LEU A 9 0.83 -12.83 -22.55
CA LEU A 9 0.02 -13.21 -21.39
C LEU A 9 0.70 -12.84 -20.05
N ILE A 10 2.03 -12.98 -19.96
CA ILE A 10 2.79 -12.56 -18.79
C ILE A 10 2.75 -11.04 -18.64
N GLN A 11 2.96 -10.30 -19.73
CA GLN A 11 2.93 -8.84 -19.73
C GLN A 11 1.55 -8.30 -19.35
N LEU A 12 0.49 -8.82 -19.95
CA LEU A 12 -0.90 -8.48 -19.60
C LEU A 12 -1.18 -8.74 -18.11
N GLY A 13 -0.67 -9.84 -17.58
CA GLY A 13 -0.80 -10.16 -16.16
C GLY A 13 -0.04 -9.20 -15.24
N GLN A 14 1.11 -8.68 -15.67
CA GLN A 14 1.88 -7.67 -14.94
C GLN A 14 1.19 -6.30 -15.01
N ASP A 15 0.74 -5.88 -16.19
CA ASP A 15 0.05 -4.60 -16.40
C ASP A 15 -1.23 -4.51 -15.57
N GLU A 16 -2.00 -5.61 -15.49
CA GLU A 16 -3.21 -5.64 -14.68
C GLU A 16 -2.89 -5.55 -13.17
N ARG A 17 -1.81 -6.19 -12.71
CA ARG A 17 -1.36 -6.06 -11.31
C ARG A 17 -0.92 -4.64 -11.00
N ASP A 18 -0.14 -4.01 -11.87
CA ASP A 18 0.33 -2.64 -11.71
C ASP A 18 -0.84 -1.65 -11.72
N ARG A 19 -1.84 -1.87 -12.58
CA ARG A 19 -3.08 -1.08 -12.61
C ARG A 19 -3.87 -1.18 -11.31
N VAL A 20 -4.05 -2.40 -10.79
CA VAL A 20 -4.75 -2.63 -9.51
C VAL A 20 -3.95 -2.04 -8.35
N GLN A 21 -2.62 -2.15 -8.37
CA GLN A 21 -1.75 -1.58 -7.35
C GLN A 21 -1.83 -0.05 -7.35
N LYS A 22 -1.71 0.61 -8.52
CA LYS A 22 -1.91 2.06 -8.67
C LYS A 22 -3.23 2.50 -8.08
N LYS A 23 -4.33 1.82 -8.45
CA LYS A 23 -5.68 2.13 -7.95
C LYS A 23 -5.79 1.97 -6.43
N THR A 24 -5.22 0.91 -5.88
CA THR A 24 -5.24 0.62 -4.43
C THR A 24 -4.43 1.68 -3.67
N PHE A 25 -3.24 2.01 -4.13
CA PHE A 25 -2.39 3.02 -3.51
C PHE A 25 -2.99 4.41 -3.63
N THR A 26 -3.60 4.77 -4.77
CA THR A 26 -4.31 6.05 -4.93
C THR A 26 -5.44 6.19 -3.89
N LYS A 27 -6.27 5.15 -3.73
CA LYS A 27 -7.32 5.12 -2.69
C LYS A 27 -6.75 5.24 -1.28
N TRP A 28 -5.66 4.54 -1.00
CA TRP A 28 -4.99 4.60 0.29
C TRP A 28 -4.45 6.00 0.59
N VAL A 29 -3.74 6.62 -0.37
CA VAL A 29 -3.26 8.00 -0.24
C VAL A 29 -4.42 8.97 0.01
N ASN A 30 -5.51 8.87 -0.78
CA ASN A 30 -6.67 9.74 -0.61
C ASN A 30 -7.42 9.55 0.72
N LYS A 31 -7.46 8.33 1.27
CA LYS A 31 -7.99 8.08 2.63
C LYS A 31 -7.28 8.92 3.69
N HIS A 32 -5.99 9.21 3.51
CA HIS A 32 -5.22 10.04 4.42
C HIS A 32 -5.28 11.52 4.03
N LEU A 33 -5.07 11.87 2.76
CA LEU A 33 -5.03 13.26 2.30
C LEU A 33 -6.32 14.04 2.53
N ILE A 34 -7.48 13.37 2.57
CA ILE A 34 -8.75 14.04 2.88
C ILE A 34 -8.73 14.74 4.26
N LYS A 35 -7.94 14.24 5.22
CA LYS A 35 -7.75 14.86 6.54
C LYS A 35 -7.01 16.20 6.48
N ALA A 36 -6.25 16.42 5.41
CA ALA A 36 -5.57 17.68 5.08
C ALA A 36 -6.25 18.42 3.92
N GLN A 37 -7.51 18.09 3.61
CA GLN A 37 -8.31 18.70 2.52
C GLN A 37 -7.60 18.63 1.16
N ARG A 38 -6.85 17.54 0.91
CA ARG A 38 -6.13 17.27 -0.33
C ARG A 38 -6.63 16.00 -1.00
N HIS A 39 -6.39 15.91 -2.30
CA HIS A 39 -6.80 14.78 -3.13
C HIS A 39 -5.84 14.60 -4.31
N ILE A 40 -5.63 13.36 -4.72
CA ILE A 40 -4.92 12.99 -5.95
C ILE A 40 -5.84 12.18 -6.88
N SER A 41 -5.78 12.49 -8.17
CA SER A 41 -6.49 11.81 -9.24
C SER A 41 -5.58 10.84 -9.99
N ASP A 42 -4.33 11.25 -10.25
CA ASP A 42 -3.30 10.39 -10.82
C ASP A 42 -2.07 10.34 -9.91
N LEU A 43 -1.78 9.15 -9.38
CA LEU A 43 -0.64 8.89 -8.51
C LEU A 43 0.72 9.29 -9.12
N TYR A 44 0.89 9.19 -10.44
CA TYR A 44 2.16 9.45 -11.12
C TYR A 44 2.37 10.93 -11.44
N GLU A 45 1.30 11.73 -11.43
CA GLU A 45 1.36 13.17 -11.72
C GLU A 45 1.24 14.01 -10.46
N ASP A 46 0.26 13.70 -9.60
CA ASP A 46 -0.12 14.58 -8.49
C ASP A 46 0.82 14.48 -7.27
N LEU A 47 1.83 13.60 -7.34
CA LEU A 47 2.89 13.50 -6.33
C LEU A 47 4.18 14.22 -6.75
N ARG A 48 4.29 14.63 -8.02
CA ARG A 48 5.54 15.13 -8.63
C ARG A 48 6.04 16.44 -8.05
N ASP A 49 5.15 17.28 -7.51
CA ASP A 49 5.53 18.54 -6.89
C ASP A 49 5.98 18.41 -5.43
N GLY A 50 5.87 17.21 -4.85
CA GLY A 50 6.21 16.88 -3.47
C GLY A 50 5.21 17.38 -2.42
N HIS A 51 4.26 18.27 -2.75
CA HIS A 51 3.36 18.84 -1.76
C HIS A 51 2.41 17.80 -1.15
N ASN A 52 1.87 16.90 -1.97
CA ASN A 52 1.00 15.82 -1.50
C ASN A 52 1.78 14.75 -0.72
N LEU A 53 3.05 14.48 -1.08
CA LEU A 53 3.91 13.58 -0.30
C LEU A 53 4.17 14.13 1.10
N ILE A 54 4.55 15.41 1.19
CA ILE A 54 4.76 16.06 2.49
C ILE A 54 3.47 16.02 3.32
N SER A 55 2.33 16.39 2.73
CA SER A 55 1.04 16.38 3.45
C SER A 55 0.64 14.99 3.92
N LEU A 56 0.90 13.96 3.11
CA LEU A 56 0.65 12.59 3.49
C LEU A 56 1.50 12.18 4.71
N LEU A 57 2.79 12.53 4.70
CA LEU A 57 3.69 12.25 5.82
C LEU A 57 3.27 12.99 7.09
N GLU A 58 2.92 14.27 7.01
CA GLU A 58 2.39 15.06 8.14
C GLU A 58 1.13 14.41 8.73
N VAL A 59 0.20 13.96 7.88
CA VAL A 59 -1.03 13.27 8.34
C VAL A 59 -0.74 11.91 8.99
N LEU A 60 0.26 11.17 8.49
CA LEU A 60 0.59 9.85 9.01
C LEU A 60 1.37 9.90 10.32
N SER A 61 2.26 10.88 10.49
CA SER A 61 3.11 11.00 11.67
C SER A 61 2.58 11.95 12.73
N GLY A 62 1.77 12.94 12.36
CA GLY A 62 1.41 14.07 13.21
C GLY A 62 2.48 15.17 13.28
N ASP A 63 3.61 15.03 12.58
CA ASP A 63 4.68 16.02 12.55
C ASP A 63 4.39 17.12 11.51
N SER A 64 5.06 18.27 11.64
CA SER A 64 5.05 19.33 10.61
C SER A 64 6.36 19.34 9.84
N LEU A 65 6.28 19.43 8.51
CA LEU A 65 7.43 19.39 7.61
C LEU A 65 7.58 20.71 6.83
N PRO A 66 8.81 21.14 6.51
CA PRO A 66 9.04 22.34 5.73
C PRO A 66 8.56 22.16 4.27
N ARG A 67 8.36 23.29 3.57
CA ARG A 67 7.93 23.31 2.17
C ARG A 67 8.61 24.44 1.43
N GLU A 68 9.27 24.11 0.32
CA GLU A 68 9.72 25.11 -0.64
C GLU A 68 8.54 25.68 -1.42
N LYS A 69 8.54 27.01 -1.57
CA LYS A 69 7.53 27.74 -2.32
C LYS A 69 8.03 28.00 -3.73
N GLY A 70 7.28 27.57 -4.73
CA GLY A 70 7.56 27.88 -6.13
C GLY A 70 7.05 26.81 -7.07
N ARG A 71 7.16 27.07 -8.38
CA ARG A 71 6.62 26.18 -9.43
C ARG A 71 7.67 25.58 -10.35
N MET A 72 8.91 26.11 -10.31
CA MET A 72 10.02 25.59 -11.11
C MET A 72 10.42 24.18 -10.66
N ARG A 73 11.02 23.40 -11.57
CA ARG A 73 11.43 22.01 -11.30
C ARG A 73 12.32 21.87 -10.07
N PHE A 74 13.22 22.83 -9.80
CA PHE A 74 14.08 22.74 -8.61
C PHE A 74 13.29 22.79 -7.29
N HIS A 75 12.18 23.55 -7.21
CA HIS A 75 11.32 23.54 -6.01
C HIS A 75 10.62 22.19 -5.85
N LYS A 76 10.18 21.57 -6.95
CA LYS A 76 9.60 20.23 -6.93
C LYS A 76 10.60 19.20 -6.40
N LEU A 77 11.82 19.21 -6.94
CA LEU A 77 12.92 18.35 -6.49
C LEU A 77 13.21 18.53 -5.00
N GLN A 78 13.20 19.78 -4.51
CA GLN A 78 13.46 20.07 -3.10
C GLN A 78 12.31 19.62 -2.20
N ASN A 79 11.04 19.82 -2.59
CA ASN A 79 9.90 19.32 -1.84
C ASN A 79 9.85 17.79 -1.77
N VAL A 80 10.16 17.10 -2.87
CA VAL A 80 10.32 15.65 -2.85
C VAL A 80 11.49 15.26 -1.94
N GLN A 81 12.63 15.95 -2.02
CA GLN A 81 13.81 15.67 -1.19
C GLN A 81 13.48 15.78 0.30
N ILE A 82 12.73 16.79 0.72
CA ILE A 82 12.24 16.95 2.10
C ILE A 82 11.47 15.70 2.56
N ALA A 83 10.56 15.18 1.73
CA ALA A 83 9.81 13.96 2.04
C ALA A 83 10.71 12.72 2.14
N LEU A 84 11.67 12.56 1.21
CA LEU A 84 12.60 11.43 1.23
C LEU A 84 13.55 11.49 2.44
N ASP A 85 14.06 12.66 2.78
CA ASP A 85 14.93 12.83 3.93
C ASP A 85 14.18 12.59 5.23
N TYR A 86 12.94 13.07 5.35
CA TYR A 86 12.11 12.76 6.50
C TYR A 86 11.96 11.25 6.74
N LEU A 87 11.73 10.48 5.67
CA LEU A 87 11.68 9.01 5.73
C LEU A 87 13.05 8.42 6.17
N ARG A 88 14.16 8.90 5.62
CA ARG A 88 15.51 8.44 6.01
C ARG A 88 15.82 8.73 7.49
N HIS A 89 15.44 9.90 7.99
CA HIS A 89 15.62 10.25 9.41
C HIS A 89 14.82 9.32 10.34
N ARG A 90 13.67 8.81 9.88
CA ARG A 90 12.90 7.75 10.56
C ARG A 90 13.40 6.33 10.27
N GLN A 91 14.64 6.20 9.80
CA GLN A 91 15.31 4.92 9.52
C GLN A 91 14.62 4.07 8.43
N VAL A 92 13.82 4.70 7.56
CA VAL A 92 13.20 4.02 6.42
C VAL A 92 14.22 3.84 5.30
N LYS A 93 14.40 2.61 4.83
CA LYS A 93 15.32 2.29 3.73
C LYS A 93 14.68 2.59 2.37
N LEU A 94 15.20 3.62 1.70
CA LEU A 94 14.82 3.98 0.33
C LEU A 94 15.87 3.45 -0.65
N VAL A 95 15.68 2.22 -1.13
CA VAL A 95 16.61 1.58 -2.07
C VAL A 95 16.32 2.08 -3.49
N ASN A 96 17.31 2.73 -4.11
CA ASN A 96 17.25 3.21 -5.49
C ASN A 96 16.07 4.15 -5.80
N ILE A 97 15.68 5.01 -4.84
CA ILE A 97 14.69 6.06 -5.06
C ILE A 97 15.36 7.41 -4.80
N ARG A 98 15.41 8.24 -5.85
CA ARG A 98 15.90 9.62 -5.81
C ARG A 98 14.74 10.61 -5.99
N ASN A 99 15.01 11.89 -5.75
CA ASN A 99 13.98 12.92 -5.84
C ASN A 99 13.54 13.22 -7.28
N ASP A 100 14.46 13.12 -8.24
CA ASP A 100 14.19 13.28 -9.67
C ASP A 100 13.31 12.17 -10.23
N ASP A 101 13.47 10.93 -9.76
CA ASP A 101 12.59 9.82 -10.14
C ASP A 101 11.11 10.13 -9.88
N ILE A 102 10.83 10.77 -8.74
CA ILE A 102 9.46 11.11 -8.33
C ILE A 102 9.00 12.42 -8.97
N ALA A 103 9.86 13.43 -9.02
CA ALA A 103 9.51 14.72 -9.61
C ALA A 103 9.25 14.63 -11.13
N ASP A 104 9.92 13.69 -11.80
CA ASP A 104 9.73 13.42 -13.22
C ASP A 104 8.65 12.35 -13.49
N GLY A 105 8.08 11.74 -12.45
CA GLY A 105 6.89 10.88 -12.55
C GLY A 105 7.17 9.42 -12.94
N ASN A 106 8.32 8.85 -12.55
CA ASN A 106 8.64 7.44 -12.81
C ASN A 106 7.60 6.53 -12.12
N PRO A 107 6.78 5.78 -12.88
CA PRO A 107 5.66 5.01 -12.30
C PRO A 107 6.11 3.96 -11.29
N LYS A 108 7.17 3.19 -11.62
CA LYS A 108 7.67 2.08 -10.81
C LYS A 108 8.24 2.57 -9.49
N LEU A 109 9.04 3.63 -9.53
CA LEU A 109 9.67 4.20 -8.34
C LEU A 109 8.66 4.98 -7.48
N THR A 110 7.64 5.58 -8.09
CA THR A 110 6.51 6.18 -7.37
C THR A 110 5.69 5.13 -6.62
N LEU A 111 5.35 4.01 -7.25
CA LEU A 111 4.70 2.88 -6.56
C LEU A 111 5.59 2.33 -5.44
N GLY A 112 6.90 2.17 -5.70
CA GLY A 112 7.86 1.73 -4.70
C GLY A 112 7.93 2.65 -3.48
N LEU A 113 7.92 3.98 -3.69
CA LEU A 113 7.91 4.96 -2.61
C LEU A 113 6.64 4.84 -1.77
N ILE A 114 5.45 4.83 -2.41
CA ILE A 114 4.18 4.73 -1.69
C ILE A 114 4.07 3.40 -0.94
N TRP A 115 4.53 2.29 -1.53
CA TRP A 115 4.63 1.01 -0.84
C TRP A 115 5.51 1.10 0.41
N THR A 116 6.69 1.71 0.32
CA THR A 116 7.58 1.90 1.46
C THR A 116 6.91 2.72 2.57
N ILE A 117 6.16 3.78 2.22
CA ILE A 117 5.40 4.58 3.19
C ILE A 117 4.31 3.73 3.86
N ILE A 118 3.52 2.98 3.08
CA ILE A 118 2.47 2.09 3.60
C ILE A 118 3.06 1.06 4.56
N LEU A 119 4.16 0.42 4.15
CA LEU A 119 4.83 -0.59 4.95
C LEU A 119 5.23 -0.01 6.30
N HIS A 120 5.95 1.12 6.31
CA HIS A 120 6.44 1.74 7.54
C HIS A 120 5.32 2.23 8.47
N PHE A 121 4.33 2.97 7.96
CA PHE A 121 3.33 3.63 8.80
C PHE A 121 2.09 2.79 9.12
N GLN A 122 1.81 1.72 8.36
CA GLN A 122 0.58 0.96 8.54
C GLN A 122 0.79 -0.54 8.81
N ILE A 123 1.88 -1.14 8.34
CA ILE A 123 2.05 -2.60 8.39
C ILE A 123 3.16 -3.01 9.38
N SER A 124 4.23 -2.22 9.51
CA SER A 124 5.40 -2.57 10.31
C SER A 124 5.13 -2.70 11.82
N ASP A 125 4.11 -2.04 12.35
CA ASP A 125 3.75 -2.08 13.78
C ASP A 125 2.68 -3.14 14.13
N ILE A 126 2.46 -4.12 13.26
CA ILE A 126 1.54 -5.22 13.56
C ILE A 126 2.13 -6.07 14.70
N GLN A 127 1.34 -6.25 15.76
CA GLN A 127 1.64 -7.11 16.89
C GLN A 127 0.68 -8.29 16.91
N VAL A 128 1.22 -9.51 17.00
CA VAL A 128 0.44 -10.75 17.09
C VAL A 128 0.97 -11.59 18.24
N SER A 129 0.10 -12.14 19.07
CA SER A 129 0.55 -13.02 20.18
C SER A 129 1.34 -14.21 19.63
N GLY A 130 2.39 -14.68 20.31
CA GLY A 130 3.21 -15.78 19.80
C GLY A 130 3.94 -15.50 18.48
N GLN A 131 4.12 -14.24 18.10
CA GLN A 131 5.08 -13.85 17.07
C GLN A 131 6.51 -14.05 17.59
N SER A 132 7.45 -14.29 16.67
CA SER A 132 8.89 -14.20 16.95
C SER A 132 9.43 -12.83 16.53
N GLU A 133 10.53 -12.40 17.15
CA GLU A 133 11.13 -11.07 16.90
C GLU A 133 11.72 -10.95 15.48
N ASP A 134 12.15 -12.06 14.89
CA ASP A 134 12.74 -12.15 13.56
C ASP A 134 11.70 -12.18 12.42
N MET A 135 10.41 -12.30 12.75
CA MET A 135 9.34 -12.28 11.74
C MET A 135 9.23 -10.92 11.07
N THR A 136 9.18 -10.92 9.74
CA THR A 136 8.84 -9.75 8.95
C THR A 136 7.40 -9.30 9.21
N ALA A 137 7.09 -8.02 8.95
CA ALA A 137 5.74 -7.49 9.07
C ALA A 137 4.72 -8.26 8.22
N LYS A 138 5.15 -8.77 7.06
CA LYS A 138 4.33 -9.63 6.17
C LYS A 138 4.00 -10.96 6.85
N GLU A 139 4.98 -11.62 7.46
CA GLU A 139 4.76 -12.90 8.16
C GLU A 139 3.88 -12.72 9.38
N LYS A 140 4.06 -11.63 10.14
CA LYS A 140 3.17 -11.28 11.26
C LYS A 140 1.72 -11.10 10.79
N LEU A 141 1.50 -10.35 9.71
CA LEU A 141 0.16 -10.17 9.15
C LEU A 141 -0.44 -11.50 8.64
N LEU A 142 0.40 -12.41 8.12
CA LEU A 142 -0.04 -13.73 7.64
C LEU A 142 -0.46 -14.60 8.83
N LEU A 143 0.35 -14.64 9.88
CA LEU A 143 0.04 -15.33 11.14
C LEU A 143 -1.26 -14.81 11.75
N TRP A 144 -1.46 -13.49 11.79
CA TRP A 144 -2.71 -12.90 12.22
C TRP A 144 -3.89 -13.40 11.35
N SER A 145 -3.75 -13.33 10.03
CA SER A 145 -4.81 -13.76 9.09
C SER A 145 -5.20 -15.23 9.29
N GLN A 146 -4.21 -16.10 9.50
CA GLN A 146 -4.42 -17.53 9.80
C GLN A 146 -5.22 -17.74 11.08
N ARG A 147 -4.88 -17.03 12.15
CA ARG A 147 -5.60 -17.13 13.43
C ARG A 147 -7.01 -16.60 13.36
N MET A 148 -7.22 -15.53 12.61
CA MET A 148 -8.55 -14.96 12.44
C MET A 148 -9.53 -15.97 11.82
N VAL A 149 -9.04 -16.82 10.92
CA VAL A 149 -9.83 -17.82 10.20
C VAL A 149 -9.72 -19.23 10.79
N GLU A 150 -9.02 -19.41 11.90
CA GLU A 150 -8.87 -20.71 12.57
C GLU A 150 -10.23 -21.26 13.04
N GLY A 151 -10.58 -22.48 12.66
CA GLY A 151 -11.88 -23.09 13.02
C GLY A 151 -13.04 -22.76 12.06
N TYR A 152 -12.83 -21.93 11.03
CA TYR A 152 -13.77 -21.85 9.91
C TYR A 152 -13.55 -23.03 8.96
N GLN A 153 -14.58 -23.85 8.74
CA GLN A 153 -14.46 -25.06 7.94
C GLN A 153 -13.99 -24.77 6.51
N GLY A 154 -12.94 -25.48 6.07
CA GLY A 154 -12.41 -25.38 4.72
C GLY A 154 -11.67 -24.07 4.39
N LEU A 155 -11.45 -23.18 5.37
CA LEU A 155 -10.70 -21.94 5.15
C LEU A 155 -9.24 -22.11 5.57
N ARG A 156 -8.33 -21.66 4.71
CA ARG A 156 -6.90 -21.65 4.95
C ARG A 156 -6.25 -20.43 4.30
N CYS A 157 -5.38 -19.75 5.05
CA CYS A 157 -4.65 -18.57 4.57
C CYS A 157 -3.16 -18.89 4.45
N ASP A 158 -2.67 -19.12 3.22
CA ASP A 158 -1.28 -19.49 2.96
C ASP A 158 -0.46 -18.35 2.37
N ASN A 159 -1.10 -17.36 1.73
CA ASN A 159 -0.43 -16.24 1.07
C ASN A 159 -1.34 -15.01 0.96
N PHE A 160 -0.82 -13.89 0.46
CA PHE A 160 -1.58 -12.64 0.19
C PHE A 160 -2.01 -12.49 -1.28
N THR A 161 -2.17 -13.61 -1.99
CA THR A 161 -2.59 -13.62 -3.40
C THR A 161 -3.75 -14.61 -3.60
N SER A 162 -3.46 -15.87 -3.93
CA SER A 162 -4.46 -16.87 -4.29
C SER A 162 -5.40 -17.23 -3.14
N SER A 163 -4.93 -17.21 -1.89
CA SER A 163 -5.77 -17.55 -0.72
C SER A 163 -6.96 -16.60 -0.55
N TRP A 164 -6.91 -15.38 -1.11
CA TRP A 164 -7.94 -14.35 -0.95
C TRP A 164 -8.88 -14.26 -2.14
N ARG A 165 -8.65 -15.06 -3.19
CA ARG A 165 -9.30 -14.93 -4.50
C ARG A 165 -10.81 -15.17 -4.46
N ASP A 166 -11.26 -16.12 -3.63
CA ASP A 166 -12.67 -16.48 -3.50
C ASP A 166 -13.45 -15.58 -2.52
N GLY A 167 -12.76 -14.64 -1.87
CA GLY A 167 -13.34 -13.70 -0.92
C GLY A 167 -13.75 -14.30 0.43
N ARG A 168 -13.61 -15.61 0.65
CA ARG A 168 -14.08 -16.27 1.88
C ARG A 168 -13.28 -15.85 3.11
N LEU A 169 -11.96 -15.67 2.96
CA LEU A 169 -11.11 -15.17 4.04
C LEU A 169 -11.51 -13.77 4.53
N PHE A 170 -11.86 -12.86 3.61
CA PHE A 170 -12.34 -11.52 3.99
C PHE A 170 -13.61 -11.60 4.84
N ASN A 171 -14.57 -12.44 4.43
CA ASN A 171 -15.81 -12.64 5.16
C ASN A 171 -15.58 -13.25 6.55
N ALA A 172 -14.72 -14.28 6.66
CA ALA A 172 -14.42 -14.92 7.93
C ALA A 172 -13.72 -13.98 8.92
N ILE A 173 -12.80 -13.12 8.45
CA ILE A 173 -12.13 -12.12 9.29
C ILE A 173 -13.14 -11.11 9.84
N ILE A 174 -14.09 -10.64 9.01
CA ILE A 174 -15.15 -9.72 9.46
C ILE A 174 -16.08 -10.43 10.46
N HIS A 175 -16.52 -11.65 10.13
CA HIS A 175 -17.39 -12.45 10.99
C HIS A 175 -16.75 -12.71 12.37
N ARG A 176 -15.45 -12.98 12.44
CA ARG A 176 -14.75 -13.18 13.73
C ARG A 176 -14.86 -11.97 14.65
N HIS A 177 -14.77 -10.75 14.09
CA HIS A 177 -14.84 -9.52 14.89
C HIS A 177 -16.29 -9.09 15.17
N LYS A 178 -17.18 -9.27 14.19
CA LYS A 178 -18.58 -8.86 14.26
C LYS A 178 -19.47 -9.91 13.58
N PRO A 179 -19.85 -10.98 14.30
CA PRO A 179 -20.59 -12.11 13.73
C PRO A 179 -21.90 -11.69 13.03
N MET A 180 -22.58 -10.68 13.57
CA MET A 180 -23.88 -10.22 13.07
C MET A 180 -23.86 -9.57 11.66
N LEU A 181 -22.68 -9.23 11.14
CA LEU A 181 -22.56 -8.55 9.84
C LEU A 181 -22.51 -9.53 8.65
N ILE A 182 -22.19 -10.81 8.88
CA ILE A 182 -21.89 -11.77 7.82
C ILE A 182 -22.62 -13.09 8.09
N ASP A 183 -23.38 -13.58 7.12
CA ASP A 183 -23.95 -14.92 7.16
C ASP A 183 -23.00 -15.90 6.46
N MET A 184 -22.17 -16.60 7.22
CA MET A 184 -21.19 -17.55 6.67
C MET A 184 -21.85 -18.72 5.93
N ASN A 185 -23.08 -19.11 6.26
CA ASN A 185 -23.77 -20.18 5.54
C ASN A 185 -24.04 -19.80 4.09
N LYS A 186 -24.29 -18.52 3.80
CA LYS A 186 -24.41 -18.00 2.43
C LYS A 186 -23.06 -17.93 1.74
N VAL A 187 -22.01 -17.52 2.44
CA VAL A 187 -20.64 -17.43 1.91
C VAL A 187 -20.15 -18.80 1.42
N TYR A 188 -20.44 -19.88 2.14
CA TYR A 188 -20.04 -21.23 1.75
C TYR A 188 -20.74 -21.78 0.51
N ARG A 189 -21.89 -21.22 0.12
CA ARG A 189 -22.71 -21.69 -1.01
C ARG A 189 -22.36 -21.01 -2.35
N GLN A 190 -21.49 -19.99 -2.33
CA GLN A 190 -20.97 -19.32 -3.53
C GLN A 190 -19.79 -20.11 -4.11
#